data_AF-A0AA97HWJ5-F1
#
_entry.id   AF-A0AA97HWJ5-F1
#
_cell.length_a   1.000
_cell.length_b   1.000
_cell.length_c   1.000
_cell.angle_alpha   90.00
_cell.angle_beta   90.00
_cell.angle_gamma   90.00
#
_symmetry.space_group_name_H-M   'P 1'
#
loop_
_entity.id
_entity.type
_entity.pdbx_description
1 polymer ?
#
loop_
_entity_poly.entity_id
_entity_poly.type
_entity_poly.pdbx_seq_one_letter_code
_entity_poly.pdbx_strand_id
1 'polypeptide(L)' 'MNNWLYLTLFSALLCINSMTFAQRVSCKNFKTQQQAQAYFIQHKARQLDRDRDGQACDCLPGGNGQKCPRKK' A
#
# COMPACT_ATOMS: atom_id res chain seq x y z
N MET A 1 -25.94 -38.69 -22.52
CA MET A 1 -24.89 -37.64 -22.45
C MET A 1 -25.36 -36.57 -21.48
N ASN A 2 -24.94 -36.66 -20.21
CA ASN A 2 -25.49 -35.83 -19.13
C ASN A 2 -24.97 -34.40 -19.22
N ASN A 3 -25.79 -33.52 -19.77
CA ASN A 3 -25.56 -32.07 -19.87
C ASN A 3 -25.36 -31.38 -18.50
N TRP A 4 -25.70 -32.09 -17.41
CA TRP A 4 -25.57 -31.64 -16.03
C TRP A 4 -24.11 -31.57 -15.53
N LEU A 5 -23.21 -32.37 -16.11
CA LEU A 5 -21.77 -32.30 -15.84
C LEU A 5 -21.15 -31.03 -16.42
N TYR A 6 -21.65 -30.52 -17.55
CA TYR A 6 -21.14 -29.29 -18.17
C TYR A 6 -21.62 -28.02 -17.46
N LEU A 7 -22.87 -28.01 -16.98
CA LEU A 7 -23.44 -26.90 -16.20
C LEU A 7 -22.71 -26.66 -14.87
N THR A 8 -22.24 -27.73 -14.22
CA THR A 8 -21.47 -27.63 -12.97
C THR A 8 -20.01 -27.23 -13.21
N LEU A 9 -19.40 -27.70 -14.30
CA LEU A 9 -18.04 -27.29 -14.72
C LEU A 9 -17.95 -25.81 -15.13
N PHE A 10 -19.00 -25.24 -15.73
CA PHE A 10 -19.01 -23.84 -16.17
C PHE A 10 -19.08 -22.83 -15.00
N SER A 11 -19.68 -23.20 -13.87
CA SER A 11 -19.86 -22.30 -12.72
C SER A 11 -18.58 -22.10 -11.91
N ALA A 12 -17.64 -23.05 -11.94
CA ALA A 12 -16.38 -22.97 -11.21
C ALA A 12 -15.32 -22.05 -11.86
N LEU A 13 -15.48 -21.66 -13.13
CA LEU A 13 -14.48 -20.87 -13.87
C LEU A 13 -14.52 -19.35 -13.60
N LEU A 14 -15.54 -18.85 -12.91
CA LEU A 14 -15.79 -17.40 -12.75
C LEU A 14 -15.12 -16.75 -11.52
N CYS A 15 -14.46 -17.51 -10.64
CA CYS A 15 -13.95 -16.99 -9.36
C CYS A 15 -12.48 -16.52 -9.37
N ILE A 16 -11.75 -16.56 -10.49
CA ILE A 16 -10.27 -16.55 -10.46
C ILE A 16 -9.63 -15.14 -10.57
N ASN A 17 -10.37 -14.05 -10.81
CA ASN A 17 -9.71 -12.78 -11.21
C ASN A 17 -10.06 -11.57 -10.34
N SER A 18 -9.74 -11.62 -9.05
CA SER A 18 -9.74 -10.42 -8.20
C SER A 18 -8.36 -10.17 -7.57
N MET A 19 -7.30 -10.18 -8.38
CA MET A 19 -5.98 -9.75 -7.91
C MET A 19 -5.93 -8.21 -7.93
N THR A 20 -6.37 -7.60 -6.84
CA THR A 20 -6.31 -6.15 -6.67
C THR A 20 -4.86 -5.71 -6.46
N PHE A 21 -4.28 -5.01 -7.43
CA PHE A 21 -2.97 -4.37 -7.27
C PHE A 21 -3.12 -3.14 -6.35
N ALA A 22 -2.76 -3.30 -5.08
CA ALA A 22 -2.67 -2.18 -4.16
C ALA A 22 -1.59 -1.20 -4.66
N GLN A 23 -1.98 0.03 -5.00
CA GLN A 23 -1.06 1.11 -5.33
C GLN A 23 -0.13 1.36 -4.13
N ARG A 24 1.18 1.34 -4.35
CA ARG A 24 2.16 1.56 -3.28
C ARG A 24 2.14 3.03 -2.85
N VAL A 25 1.67 3.30 -1.64
CA VAL A 25 1.70 4.64 -1.04
C VAL A 25 3.14 5.05 -0.70
N SER A 26 3.49 6.29 -1.00
CA SER A 26 4.82 6.89 -0.79
C SER A 26 4.73 8.25 -0.11
N CYS A 27 5.87 8.78 0.35
CA CYS A 27 5.90 10.12 0.96
C CYS A 27 5.42 11.24 0.03
N LYS A 28 5.49 11.06 -1.30
CA LYS A 28 4.99 12.04 -2.28
C LYS A 28 3.45 12.18 -2.27
N ASN A 29 2.75 11.23 -1.65
CA ASN A 29 1.29 11.23 -1.55
C ASN A 29 0.77 12.14 -0.41
N PHE A 30 1.65 12.65 0.45
CA PHE A 30 1.27 13.44 1.62
C PHE A 30 1.84 14.85 1.54
N LYS A 31 1.10 15.83 2.08
CA LYS A 31 1.54 17.22 2.12
C LYS A 31 2.40 17.54 3.35
N THR A 32 2.16 16.85 4.46
CA THR A 32 2.86 17.08 5.73
C THR A 32 3.30 15.76 6.36
N GLN A 33 4.30 15.82 7.23
CA GLN A 33 4.79 14.67 7.99
C GLN A 33 3.65 14.08 8.85
N GLN A 34 2.85 14.93 9.49
CA GLN A 34 1.74 14.49 10.35
C GLN A 34 0.71 13.62 9.59
N GLN A 35 0.39 13.98 8.34
CA GLN A 35 -0.51 13.18 7.50
C GLN A 35 0.10 11.81 7.18
N ALA A 36 1.39 11.79 6.81
CA ALA A 36 2.11 10.55 6.54
C ALA A 36 2.21 9.68 7.80
N GLN A 37 2.46 10.28 8.96
CA GLN A 37 2.55 9.60 10.25
C GLN A 37 1.22 8.97 10.65
N ALA A 38 0.10 9.70 10.49
CA ALA A 38 -1.23 9.14 10.76
C ALA A 38 -1.51 7.91 9.89
N TYR A 39 -1.17 7.99 8.59
CA TYR A 39 -1.31 6.85 7.67
C TYR A 39 -0.40 5.68 8.07
N PHE A 40 0.85 5.96 8.45
CA PHE A 40 1.82 4.98 8.91
C PHE A 40 1.31 4.20 10.13
N ILE A 41 0.78 4.90 11.14
CA ILE A 41 0.24 4.29 12.35
C ILE A 41 -0.99 3.45 12.02
N GLN A 42 -1.94 4.01 11.26
CA GLN A 42 -3.20 3.34 10.93
C GLN A 42 -3.01 2.08 10.09
N HIS A 43 -2.12 2.12 9.11
CA HIS A 43 -1.96 1.05 8.12
C HIS A 43 -0.70 0.21 8.32
N LYS A 44 0.08 0.48 9.38
CA LYS A 44 1.40 -0.14 9.62
C LYS A 44 2.30 -0.04 8.37
N ALA A 45 2.25 1.11 7.69
CA ALA A 45 2.84 1.32 6.38
C ALA A 45 4.36 1.53 6.45
N ARG A 46 5.10 0.48 6.84
CA ARG A 46 6.56 0.46 7.03
C ARG A 46 7.37 0.97 5.83
N GLN A 47 6.78 1.02 4.63
CA GLN A 47 7.43 1.62 3.47
C GLN A 47 7.60 3.15 3.56
N LEU A 48 6.85 3.82 4.45
CA LEU A 48 6.92 5.28 4.68
C LEU A 48 7.99 5.69 5.70
N ASP A 49 8.40 4.75 6.56
CA ASP A 49 9.47 4.87 7.55
C ASP A 49 10.62 3.93 7.13
N ARG A 50 11.52 4.44 6.31
CA ARG A 50 12.55 3.61 5.64
C ARG A 50 13.67 3.18 6.58
N ASP A 51 14.00 4.03 7.54
CA ASP A 51 15.06 3.84 8.52
C ASP A 51 14.57 3.18 9.81
N ARG A 52 13.25 3.03 9.98
CA ARG A 52 12.59 2.24 11.01
C ARG A 52 12.74 2.83 12.41
N ASP A 53 12.74 4.16 12.51
CA ASP A 53 12.78 4.85 13.80
C ASP A 53 11.38 5.19 14.35
N GLY A 54 10.33 4.83 13.61
CA GLY A 54 8.94 5.09 13.96
C GLY A 54 8.40 6.42 13.43
N GLN A 55 9.20 7.21 12.72
CA GLN A 55 8.78 8.46 12.10
C GLN A 55 8.73 8.31 10.57
N ALA A 56 7.52 8.49 10.02
CA ALA A 56 7.29 8.39 8.59
C ALA A 56 7.60 9.70 7.89
N CYS A 57 8.30 9.63 6.76
CA CYS A 57 8.46 10.74 5.82
C CYS A 57 8.99 12.05 6.44
N ASP A 58 10.06 11.97 7.24
CA ASP A 58 10.69 13.09 7.96
C ASP A 58 11.03 14.35 7.15
N CYS A 59 11.08 14.24 5.82
CA CYS A 59 11.39 15.35 4.91
C CYS A 59 10.19 16.19 4.53
N LEU A 60 8.99 15.74 4.86
CA LEU A 60 7.80 16.52 4.63
C LEU A 60 7.73 17.67 5.64
N PRO A 61 7.07 18.79 5.31
CA PRO A 61 6.81 19.86 6.26
C PRO A 61 6.26 19.35 7.60
N GLY A 62 6.85 19.82 8.69
CA GLY A 62 6.55 19.38 10.07
C GLY A 62 7.38 18.19 10.56
N GLY A 63 8.19 17.56 9.69
CA GLY A 63 9.15 16.52 10.08
C GLY A 63 10.51 17.07 10.51
N ASN A 64 11.37 16.18 11.00
CA ASN A 64 12.69 16.56 11.54
C ASN A 64 13.76 16.81 10.44
N GLY A 65 13.50 16.42 9.19
CA GLY A 65 14.41 16.62 8.05
C GLY A 65 15.73 15.85 8.09
N GLN A 66 16.00 15.01 9.10
CA GLN A 66 17.31 14.42 9.32
C GLN A 66 17.60 13.22 8.39
N LYS A 67 16.56 12.50 7.96
CA LYS A 67 16.70 11.20 7.29
C LYS A 67 16.12 11.17 5.89
N CYS A 68 16.50 12.17 5.10
CA CYS A 68 15.98 12.33 3.77
C CYS A 68 16.68 11.47 2.72
N PRO A 69 15.93 10.78 1.84
CA PRO A 69 16.56 10.15 0.68
C PRO A 69 17.25 11.25 -0.12
N ARG A 70 18.56 11.09 -0.35
CA ARG A 70 19.31 12.02 -1.20
C ARG A 70 18.61 12.10 -2.55
N LYS A 71 18.36 13.32 -3.04
CA LYS A 71 17.95 13.52 -4.43
C LYS A 71 19.08 12.95 -5.30
N LYS A 72 18.74 11.99 -6.17
CA LYS A 72 19.62 11.55 -7.25
C LYS A 72 19.71 12.64 -8.30
#